data_AF-A0A0X8KBX5-F1
#
_entry.id   AF-A0A0X8KBX5-F1
#
_cell.length_a   1.000
_cell.length_b   1.000
_cell.length_c   1.000
_cell.angle_alpha   90.00
_cell.angle_beta   90.00
_cell.angle_gamma   90.00
#
_symmetry.space_group_name_H-M   'P 1'
#
loop_
_entity.id
_entity.type
_entity.pdbx_description
1 polymer ?
#
loop_
_entity_poly.entity_id
_entity_poly.type
_entity_poly.pdbx_seq_one_letter_code
_entity_poly.pdbx_strand_id
1 'polypeptide(L)'
;MPNIKASILSVKSDAKRHARNVAEKTRVRRAIRSVNDAVAAGNADEAKTLLVAAYKSIDQAAANNVYHKNAAARKKSRLAKKVNALAQ
;
A
#
# COMPACT_ATOMS: atom_id res chain seq x y z
N MET A 1 -9.48 19.53 24.29
CA MET A 1 -10.53 18.87 23.50
C MET A 1 -11.30 19.94 22.74
N PRO A 2 -11.96 19.63 21.61
CA PRO A 2 -12.77 20.62 20.91
C PRO A 2 -13.97 21.02 21.78
N ASN A 3 -14.22 22.32 21.91
CA ASN A 3 -15.33 22.82 22.73
C ASN A 3 -16.63 22.95 21.92
N ILE A 4 -16.54 23.02 20.59
CA ILE A 4 -17.68 23.11 19.68
C ILE A 4 -18.19 21.70 19.33
N LYS A 5 -19.51 21.48 19.44
CA LYS A 5 -20.16 20.18 19.15
C LYS A 5 -19.76 19.60 17.79
N ALA A 6 -19.75 20.41 16.74
CA ALA A 6 -19.35 20.01 15.39
C ALA A 6 -17.89 19.50 15.35
N SER A 7 -16.98 20.19 16.05
CA SER A 7 -15.56 19.81 16.10
C SER A 7 -15.33 18.52 16.86
N ILE A 8 -16.07 18.25 17.95
CA ILE A 8 -16.03 16.96 18.67
C ILE A 8 -16.42 15.81 17.72
N LEU A 9 -17.46 16.02 16.91
CA LEU A 9 -17.92 15.05 15.92
C LEU A 9 -16.89 14.80 14.80
N SER A 10 -16.24 15.85 14.30
CA SER A 10 -15.14 15.71 13.32
C SER A 10 -14.02 14.86 13.87
N VAL A 11 -13.54 15.14 15.08
CA VAL A 11 -12.46 14.35 15.71
C VAL A 11 -12.82 12.87 15.81
N LYS A 12 -14.08 12.56 16.16
CA LYS A 12 -14.56 11.17 16.22
C LYS A 12 -14.59 10.49 14.85
N SER A 13 -15.03 11.19 13.80
CA SER A 13 -15.10 10.62 12.44
C SER A 13 -13.70 10.48 11.82
N ASP A 14 -12.81 11.44 12.10
CA ASP A 14 -11.42 11.45 11.66
C ASP A 14 -10.63 10.31 12.29
N ALA A 15 -10.82 10.04 13.58
CA ALA A 15 -10.20 8.88 14.25
C ALA A 15 -10.59 7.55 13.60
N LYS A 16 -11.88 7.38 13.26
CA LYS A 16 -12.37 6.18 12.56
C LYS A 16 -11.79 6.06 11.14
N ARG A 17 -11.70 7.16 10.40
CA ARG A 17 -11.09 7.19 9.06
C ARG A 17 -9.58 6.90 9.14
N HIS A 18 -8.90 7.47 10.13
CA HIS A 18 -7.48 7.25 10.37
C HIS A 18 -7.18 5.78 10.65
N ALA A 19 -7.93 5.12 11.56
CA ALA A 19 -7.73 3.71 11.88
C ALA A 19 -7.83 2.79 10.63
N ARG A 20 -8.86 3.00 9.80
CA ARG A 20 -9.02 2.27 8.52
C ARG A 20 -7.86 2.52 7.56
N ASN A 21 -7.47 3.79 7.39
CA ASN A 21 -6.38 4.16 6.48
C ASN A 21 -5.03 3.62 6.94
N VAL A 22 -4.78 3.56 8.26
CA VAL A 22 -3.55 2.97 8.82
C VAL A 22 -3.48 1.48 8.53
N ALA A 23 -4.59 0.74 8.69
CA ALA A 23 -4.64 -0.68 8.39
C ALA A 23 -4.31 -0.96 6.92
N GLU A 24 -4.94 -0.22 5.98
CA GLU A 24 -4.69 -0.36 4.54
C GLU A 24 -3.24 0.03 4.16
N LYS A 25 -2.74 1.16 4.70
CA LYS A 25 -1.34 1.57 4.47
C LYS A 25 -0.35 0.52 4.96
N THR A 26 -0.64 -0.12 6.10
CA THR A 26 0.21 -1.16 6.67
C THR A 26 0.19 -2.43 5.82
N ARG A 27 -0.99 -2.85 5.33
CA ARG A 27 -1.12 -3.97 4.40
C ARG A 27 -0.27 -3.77 3.14
N VAL A 28 -0.39 -2.61 2.50
CA VAL A 28 0.41 -2.25 1.32
C VAL A 28 1.91 -2.22 1.64
N ARG A 29 2.31 -1.65 2.79
CA ARG A 29 3.72 -1.61 3.20
C ARG A 29 4.29 -3.02 3.42
N ARG A 30 3.52 -3.93 4.02
CA ARG A 30 3.92 -5.34 4.19
C ARG A 30 4.09 -6.04 2.84
N ALA A 31 3.12 -5.91 1.93
CA ALA A 31 3.23 -6.52 0.61
C ALA A 31 4.43 -6.01 -0.19
N ILE A 32 4.71 -4.70 -0.13
CA ILE A 32 5.92 -4.11 -0.74
C ILE A 32 7.20 -4.70 -0.11
N ARG A 33 7.24 -4.86 1.22
CA ARG A 33 8.39 -5.46 1.91
C ARG A 33 8.63 -6.89 1.45
N SER A 34 7.60 -7.74 1.45
CA SER A 34 7.70 -9.14 1.00
C SER A 34 8.27 -9.26 -0.42
N VAL A 35 7.85 -8.39 -1.35
CA VAL A 35 8.43 -8.38 -2.71
C VAL A 35 9.91 -7.97 -2.69
N ASN A 36 10.28 -6.94 -1.92
CA ASN A 36 11.70 -6.54 -1.83
C ASN A 36 12.57 -7.62 -1.17
N ASP A 37 12.04 -8.35 -0.19
CA ASP A 37 12.76 -9.43 0.48
C ASP A 37 13.00 -10.61 -0.48
N ALA A 38 11.99 -11.00 -1.27
CA ALA A 38 12.13 -12.02 -2.32
C ALA A 38 13.09 -11.59 -3.44
N VAL A 39 13.07 -10.29 -3.79
CA VAL A 39 14.03 -9.69 -4.74
C VAL A 39 15.46 -9.77 -4.19
N ALA A 40 15.66 -9.47 -2.90
CA ALA A 40 16.98 -9.57 -2.26
C ALA A 40 17.48 -11.02 -2.14
N ALA A 41 16.56 -11.98 -2.01
CA ALA A 41 16.88 -13.41 -1.98
C ALA A 41 17.18 -14.01 -3.37
N GLY A 42 16.92 -13.29 -4.47
CA GLY A 42 17.18 -13.77 -5.84
C GLY A 42 16.17 -14.77 -6.39
N ASN A 43 15.04 -15.01 -5.70
CA ASN A 43 14.01 -15.96 -6.13
C ASN A 43 13.06 -15.32 -7.17
N ALA A 44 13.34 -15.51 -8.45
CA ALA A 44 12.58 -14.87 -9.53
C ALA A 44 11.09 -15.28 -9.60
N ASP A 45 10.76 -16.56 -9.36
CA ASP A 45 9.38 -17.05 -9.44
C ASP A 45 8.55 -16.62 -8.23
N GLU A 46 9.15 -16.64 -7.04
CA GLU A 46 8.52 -16.15 -5.82
C GLU A 46 8.29 -14.63 -5.88
N ALA A 47 9.25 -13.88 -6.42
CA ALA A 47 9.10 -12.43 -6.63
C ALA A 47 7.93 -12.10 -7.58
N LYS A 48 7.71 -12.89 -8.64
CA LYS A 48 6.58 -12.70 -9.57
C LYS A 48 5.23 -12.96 -8.91
N THR A 49 5.10 -14.03 -8.13
CA THR A 49 3.83 -14.35 -7.43
C THR A 49 3.51 -13.31 -6.37
N LEU A 50 4.49 -12.89 -5.57
CA LEU A 50 4.34 -11.84 -4.56
C LEU A 50 4.05 -10.47 -5.20
N LEU A 51 4.57 -10.20 -6.38
CA LEU A 51 4.28 -8.96 -7.12
C LEU A 51 2.81 -8.85 -7.52
N VAL A 52 2.18 -9.95 -7.95
CA VAL A 52 0.74 -9.98 -8.26
C VAL A 52 -0.09 -9.67 -7.00
N ALA A 53 0.25 -10.29 -5.87
CA ALA A 53 -0.40 -10.00 -4.60
C ALA A 53 -0.20 -8.54 -4.16
N ALA A 54 1.00 -7.99 -4.37
CA ALA A 54 1.29 -6.59 -4.07
C ALA A 54 0.47 -5.63 -4.94
N TYR A 55 0.32 -5.91 -6.24
CA TYR A 55 -0.52 -5.10 -7.13
C TYR A 55 -1.98 -5.08 -6.68
N LYS A 56 -2.55 -6.24 -6.35
CA LYS A 56 -3.91 -6.33 -5.81
C LYS A 56 -4.08 -5.44 -4.58
N SER A 57 -3.15 -5.50 -3.63
CA SER A 57 -3.21 -4.68 -2.41
C SER A 57 -3.10 -3.17 -2.69
N ILE A 58 -2.25 -2.77 -3.65
CA ILE A 58 -2.05 -1.36 -4.02
C ILE A 58 -3.30 -0.80 -4.71
N ASP A 59 -3.90 -1.58 -5.61
CA ASP A 59 -5.07 -1.16 -6.36
C ASP A 59 -6.32 -1.10 -5.50
N GLN A 60 -6.48 -2.02 -4.54
CA GLN A 60 -7.53 -1.93 -3.52
C GLN A 60 -7.38 -0.66 -2.66
N ALA A 61 -6.16 -0.33 -2.24
CA ALA A 61 -5.91 0.89 -1.48
C ALA A 61 -6.16 2.17 -2.30
N ALA A 62 -5.98 2.11 -3.63
CA ALA A 62 -6.34 3.20 -4.53
C ALA A 62 -7.86 3.33 -4.70
N ALA A 63 -8.57 2.21 -4.86
CA ALA A 63 -10.03 2.18 -4.96
C ALA A 63 -10.70 2.72 -3.67
N ASN A 64 -10.14 2.40 -2.50
CA ASN A 64 -10.58 2.92 -1.21
C ASN A 64 -10.15 4.37 -0.93
N ASN A 65 -9.60 5.08 -1.93
CA ASN A 65 -9.10 6.46 -1.84
C ASN A 65 -8.03 6.68 -0.75
N VAL A 66 -7.34 5.63 -0.30
CA VAL A 66 -6.23 5.75 0.67
C VAL A 66 -4.97 6.26 -0.03
N TYR A 67 -4.77 5.89 -1.29
CA TYR A 67 -3.76 6.44 -2.18
C TYR A 67 -4.40 7.06 -3.42
N HIS A 68 -3.83 8.15 -3.89
CA HIS A 68 -4.16 8.67 -5.21
C HIS A 68 -3.72 7.69 -6.31
N LYS A 69 -4.46 7.63 -7.42
CA LYS A 69 -4.18 6.75 -8.57
C LYS A 69 -2.73 6.86 -9.05
N ASN A 70 -2.21 8.08 -9.13
CA ASN A 70 -0.81 8.34 -9.52
C ASN A 70 0.21 7.80 -8.49
N ALA A 71 -0.11 7.86 -7.19
CA ALA A 71 0.76 7.31 -6.16
C ALA A 71 0.80 5.77 -6.23
N ALA A 72 -0.34 5.14 -6.49
CA ALA A 72 -0.43 3.71 -6.73
C ALA A 72 0.35 3.30 -8.00
N ALA A 73 0.17 4.01 -9.12
CA ALA A 73 0.91 3.76 -10.36
C ALA A 73 2.43 3.87 -10.18
N ARG A 74 2.92 4.91 -9.48
CA ARG A 74 4.35 5.06 -9.17
C ARG A 74 4.88 3.89 -8.34
N LYS A 75 4.12 3.41 -7.35
CA LYS A 75 4.51 2.25 -6.54
C LYS A 75 4.58 0.97 -7.37
N LYS A 76 3.58 0.71 -8.22
CA LYS A 76 3.57 -0.44 -9.14
C LYS A 76 4.77 -0.43 -10.09
N SER A 77 5.00 0.71 -10.76
CA SER A 77 6.14 0.88 -11.68
C SER A 77 7.49 0.60 -11.01
N ARG A 78 7.71 1.12 -9.79
CA ARG A 78 8.95 0.89 -9.04
C ARG A 78 9.16 -0.58 -8.66
N LEU A 79 8.10 -1.29 -8.26
CA LEU A 79 8.18 -2.72 -7.95
C LEU A 79 8.49 -3.53 -9.22
N ALA A 80 7.81 -3.25 -10.33
CA ALA A 80 8.02 -3.91 -11.61
C ALA A 80 9.48 -3.81 -12.07
N LYS A 81 10.05 -2.59 -12.00
CA LYS A 81 11.45 -2.35 -12.37
C LYS A 81 12.43 -3.21 -11.58
N LYS A 82 12.20 -3.38 -10.27
CA LYS A 82 13.08 -4.19 -9.41
C LYS A 82 12.99 -5.67 -9.72
N VAL A 83 11.78 -6.20 -9.93
CA VAL A 83 11.60 -7.63 -10.26
C VAL A 83 12.14 -7.93 -11.66
N ASN A 84 11.93 -7.03 -12.63
CA ASN A 84 12.45 -7.21 -13.99
C ASN A 84 13.98 -7.12 -14.04
N ALA A 85 14.62 -6.31 -13.18
CA ALA A 85 16.07 -6.23 -13.10
C ALA A 85 16.75 -7.52 -12.60
N LEU A 86 16.01 -8.42 -11.93
CA LEU A 86 16.49 -9.76 -11.55
C LEU A 86 16.33 -10.80 -12.66
N ALA A 87 15.49 -10.53 -13.65
CA ALA A 87 15.21 -11.43 -14.75
C ALA A 87 16.02 -11.10 -16.01
N GLN A 88 16.88 -10.07 -15.96
CA GLN A 88 17.83 -9.67 -17.01
C GLN A 88 19.21 -10.25 -16.74
#